data_AF-A0A1N7SKD2-F1
#
_entry.id   AF-A0A1N7SKD2-F1
#
_cell.length_a   1.000
_cell.length_b   1.000
_cell.length_c   1.000
_cell.angle_alpha   90.00
_cell.angle_beta   90.00
_cell.angle_gamma   90.00
#
_symmetry.space_group_name_H-M   'P 1'
#
loop_
_entity.id
_entity.type
_entity.pdbx_description
1 polymer ?
#
loop_
_entity_poly.entity_id
_entity_poly.type
_entity_poly.pdbx_seq_one_letter_code
_entity_poly.pdbx_strand_id
1 'polypeptide(L)'
;MAPLTSRSVIHSPKAGDPNPAGTVHEPVAYFDAPFTITLTDPTWTLFVQAGPVPAYLESIKIDLTELSWLVTPDWNASLAKTLKVSPSAPSGASSCNLPIPSGSTKTVTVTISGKASTQGGDLNGFTVAPQNFIIGSDTQKVGFHGPNDRMGWLLQVGYVTDQTSVIIFNVVPTFAGITDA
;
A
#
# COMPACT_ATOMS: atom_id res chain seq x y z
N MET A 1 -3.44 -1.53 29.12
CA MET A 1 -3.73 -1.24 27.70
C MET A 1 -5.14 -0.68 27.63
N ALA A 2 -5.30 0.60 27.31
CA ALA A 2 -6.62 1.19 27.09
C ALA A 2 -7.00 1.05 25.60
N PRO A 3 -8.27 0.79 25.28
CA PRO A 3 -8.72 0.66 23.90
C PRO A 3 -8.60 2.00 23.16
N LEU A 4 -8.48 1.94 21.83
CA LEU A 4 -8.67 3.08 20.92
C LEU A 4 -9.99 3.75 21.28
N THR A 5 -9.92 4.89 21.95
CA THR A 5 -11.10 5.63 22.43
C THR A 5 -11.31 6.79 21.49
N SER A 6 -12.40 6.75 20.71
CA SER A 6 -13.03 7.97 20.24
C SER A 6 -13.30 8.82 21.48
N ARG A 7 -12.55 9.92 21.62
CA ARG A 7 -12.67 10.80 22.77
C ARG A 7 -13.74 11.83 22.45
N SER A 8 -14.96 11.58 22.91
CA SER A 8 -15.98 12.62 22.97
C SER A 8 -15.54 13.64 24.00
N VAL A 9 -15.22 14.85 23.57
CA VAL A 9 -14.85 15.96 24.45
C VAL A 9 -15.98 16.98 24.40
N ILE A 10 -16.43 17.43 25.57
CA ILE A 10 -17.33 18.58 25.67
C ILE A 10 -16.50 19.82 25.32
N HIS A 11 -16.82 20.46 24.20
CA HIS A 11 -16.16 21.68 23.76
C HIS A 11 -17.08 22.88 24.01
N SER A 12 -16.53 23.94 24.61
CA SER A 12 -17.21 25.22 24.83
C SER A 12 -16.43 26.31 24.10
N PRO A 13 -16.77 26.60 22.83
CA PRO A 13 -16.00 27.53 21.99
C PRO A 13 -16.07 28.95 22.56
N LYS A 14 -14.99 29.72 22.41
CA LYS A 14 -14.98 31.17 22.64
C LYS A 14 -14.85 31.91 21.31
N ALA A 15 -15.37 33.13 21.27
CA ALA A 15 -15.25 33.99 20.08
C ALA A 15 -13.77 34.23 19.76
N GLY A 16 -13.34 33.82 18.55
CA GLY A 16 -11.95 33.91 18.08
C GLY A 16 -11.18 32.58 18.10
N ASP A 17 -11.75 31.50 18.65
CA ASP A 17 -11.13 30.18 18.58
C ASP A 17 -11.14 29.66 17.13
N PRO A 18 -10.06 29.01 16.65
CA PRO A 18 -10.08 28.34 15.37
C PRO A 18 -11.07 27.17 15.40
N ASN A 19 -11.81 26.96 14.31
CA ASN A 19 -12.73 25.82 14.21
C ASN A 19 -11.96 24.50 14.44
N PRO A 20 -12.40 23.63 15.37
CA PRO A 20 -11.77 22.33 15.55
C PRO A 20 -11.96 21.45 14.31
N ALA A 21 -10.93 20.71 13.92
CA ALA A 21 -11.00 19.75 12.83
C ALA A 21 -11.67 18.45 13.30
N GLY A 22 -12.88 18.15 12.82
CA GLY A 22 -13.62 16.94 13.18
C GLY A 22 -15.06 16.91 12.68
N THR A 23 -15.77 15.83 12.99
CA THR A 23 -17.21 15.68 12.68
C THR A 23 -18.01 16.13 13.90
N VAL A 24 -18.82 17.17 13.74
CA VAL A 24 -19.80 17.58 14.75
C VAL A 24 -20.96 16.59 14.70
N HIS A 25 -21.25 15.93 15.82
CA HIS A 25 -22.48 15.17 15.96
C HIS A 25 -23.55 16.11 16.53
N GLU A 26 -24.74 16.08 15.93
CA GLU A 26 -25.88 16.91 16.30
C GLU A 26 -26.08 17.05 17.82
N PRO A 27 -26.57 18.21 18.30
CA PRO A 27 -27.17 19.31 17.55
C PRO A 27 -26.13 20.25 16.90
N VAL A 28 -26.60 21.06 15.94
CA VAL A 28 -25.84 22.15 15.28
C VAL A 28 -25.01 22.91 16.33
N ALA A 29 -23.72 23.08 16.11
CA ALA A 29 -22.84 23.79 17.04
C ALA A 29 -23.26 25.27 17.11
N TYR A 30 -23.81 25.69 18.26
CA TYR A 30 -24.09 27.10 18.56
C TYR A 30 -22.94 27.68 19.40
N PHE A 31 -22.65 28.97 19.23
CA PHE A 31 -21.60 29.68 19.99
C PHE A 31 -21.85 29.65 21.51
N ASP A 32 -23.11 29.50 21.92
CA ASP A 32 -23.60 29.62 23.30
C ASP A 32 -24.08 28.28 23.90
N ALA A 33 -23.88 27.15 23.22
CA ALA A 33 -24.30 25.84 23.71
C ALA A 33 -23.17 24.79 23.62
N PRO A 34 -22.98 23.96 24.66
CA PRO A 34 -22.08 22.81 24.58
C PRO A 34 -22.51 21.85 23.47
N PHE A 35 -21.57 21.39 22.66
CA PHE A 35 -21.78 20.33 21.67
C PHE A 35 -20.71 19.24 21.80
N THR A 36 -20.98 18.08 21.20
CA THR A 36 -20.00 16.99 21.12
C THR A 36 -19.38 16.99 19.73
N ILE A 37 -18.04 17.06 19.69
CA ILE A 37 -17.27 16.89 18.46
C ILE A 37 -16.41 15.65 18.55
N THR A 38 -16.41 14.86 17.49
CA THR A 38 -15.41 13.81 17.28
C THR A 38 -14.26 14.42 16.51
N LEU A 39 -13.17 14.73 17.21
CA LEU A 39 -11.93 15.16 16.56
C LEU A 39 -11.40 14.00 15.70
N THR A 40 -11.08 14.31 14.45
CA THR A 40 -10.41 13.33 13.59
C THR A 40 -8.93 13.59 13.69
N ASP A 41 -8.17 12.60 14.15
CA ASP A 41 -6.72 12.74 14.18
C ASP A 41 -6.19 12.94 12.76
N PRO A 42 -5.22 13.85 12.56
CA PRO A 42 -4.62 14.03 11.24
C PRO A 42 -3.91 12.73 10.83
N THR A 43 -4.01 12.41 9.54
CA THR A 43 -3.36 11.24 8.95
C THR A 43 -2.54 11.64 7.75
N TRP A 44 -1.53 10.84 7.43
CA TRP A 44 -0.77 10.92 6.19
C TRP A 44 -1.14 9.74 5.31
N THR A 45 -1.11 9.94 4.00
CA THR A 45 -1.43 8.89 3.03
C THR A 45 -0.15 8.29 2.50
N LEU A 46 -0.04 6.97 2.61
CA LEU A 46 0.98 6.20 1.93
C LEU A 46 0.40 5.62 0.64
N PHE A 47 1.02 5.93 -0.49
CA PHE A 47 0.72 5.33 -1.78
C PHE A 47 1.73 4.22 -2.09
N VAL A 48 1.25 3.08 -2.56
CA VAL A 48 2.09 1.98 -3.04
C VAL A 48 1.76 1.69 -4.49
N GLN A 49 2.78 1.44 -5.30
CA GLN A 49 2.63 1.18 -6.72
C GLN A 49 3.65 0.13 -7.17
N ALA A 50 3.25 -0.74 -8.10
CA ALA A 50 4.17 -1.65 -8.77
C ALA A 50 3.81 -1.81 -10.25
N GLY A 51 4.84 -1.87 -11.09
CA GLY A 51 4.69 -2.06 -12.54
C GLY A 51 5.99 -2.52 -13.19
N PRO A 52 5.97 -2.90 -14.47
CA PRO A 52 4.85 -2.75 -15.40
C PRO A 52 3.72 -3.79 -15.19
N VAL A 53 2.51 -3.42 -15.61
CA VAL A 53 1.33 -4.32 -15.68
C VAL A 53 0.67 -4.19 -17.06
N PRO A 54 0.52 -5.29 -17.84
CA PRO A 54 1.16 -6.59 -17.62
C PRO A 54 2.69 -6.48 -17.72
N ALA A 55 3.39 -7.45 -17.15
CA ALA A 55 4.83 -7.57 -17.33
C ALA A 55 5.14 -8.46 -18.54
N TYR A 56 6.30 -8.28 -19.15
CA TYR A 56 6.70 -9.03 -20.33
C TYR A 56 8.10 -9.60 -20.17
N LEU A 57 8.30 -10.79 -20.72
CA LEU A 57 9.60 -11.33 -21.04
C LEU A 57 9.57 -11.74 -22.51
N GLU A 58 10.27 -10.97 -23.35
CA GLU A 58 10.21 -11.14 -24.81
C GLU A 58 8.77 -11.16 -25.33
N SER A 59 8.35 -12.25 -26.00
CA SER A 59 6.99 -12.50 -26.51
C SER A 59 6.01 -12.95 -25.42
N ILE A 60 6.50 -13.39 -24.25
CA ILE A 60 5.66 -13.96 -23.20
C ILE A 60 5.07 -12.84 -22.35
N LYS A 61 3.75 -12.75 -22.38
CA LYS A 61 2.97 -11.88 -21.51
C LYS A 61 2.74 -12.54 -20.15
N ILE A 62 3.01 -11.79 -19.09
CA ILE A 62 2.72 -12.15 -17.71
C ILE A 62 1.56 -11.28 -17.20
N ASP A 63 0.44 -11.93 -16.91
CA ASP A 63 -0.76 -11.32 -16.35
C ASP A 63 -0.68 -11.31 -14.82
N LEU A 64 -0.61 -10.10 -14.25
CA LEU A 64 -0.55 -9.89 -12.81
C LEU A 64 -2.00 -9.96 -12.29
N THR A 65 -2.34 -11.00 -11.54
CA THR A 65 -3.72 -11.27 -11.11
C THR A 65 -4.03 -10.72 -9.72
N GLU A 66 -3.01 -10.61 -8.87
CA GLU A 66 -3.09 -10.03 -7.53
C GLU A 66 -1.75 -9.34 -7.19
N LEU A 67 -1.82 -8.13 -6.65
CA LEU A 67 -0.72 -7.51 -5.90
C LEU A 67 -1.18 -7.26 -4.46
N SER A 68 -0.28 -7.53 -3.51
CA SER A 68 -0.52 -7.38 -2.09
C SER A 68 0.65 -6.65 -1.43
N TRP A 69 0.36 -5.59 -0.68
CA TRP A 69 1.33 -4.90 0.18
C TRP A 69 0.93 -5.04 1.63
N LEU A 70 1.83 -5.56 2.48
CA LEU A 70 1.72 -5.48 3.93
C LEU A 70 2.51 -4.26 4.39
N VAL A 71 1.81 -3.21 4.81
CA VAL A 71 2.37 -1.98 5.35
C VAL A 71 2.36 -2.06 6.88
N THR A 72 3.52 -1.98 7.52
CA THR A 72 3.69 -2.03 8.97
C THR A 72 4.38 -0.76 9.46
N PRO A 73 3.66 0.12 10.18
CA PRO A 73 4.28 1.27 10.82
C PRO A 73 5.26 0.86 11.92
N ASP A 74 6.53 1.28 11.83
CA ASP A 74 7.54 0.84 12.79
C ASP A 74 7.35 1.46 14.18
N TRP A 75 6.67 2.60 14.27
CA TRP A 75 6.32 3.23 15.55
C TRP A 75 5.15 2.53 16.27
N ASN A 76 4.32 1.79 15.53
CA ASN A 76 3.22 1.01 16.09
C ASN A 76 2.76 -0.09 15.12
N ALA A 77 3.32 -1.29 15.27
CA ALA A 77 3.01 -2.43 14.41
C ALA A 77 1.55 -2.91 14.46
N SER A 78 0.79 -2.57 15.51
CA SER A 78 -0.65 -2.90 15.58
C SER A 78 -1.50 -2.17 14.53
N LEU A 79 -0.93 -1.15 13.88
CA LEU A 79 -1.54 -0.39 12.80
C LEU A 79 -1.25 -0.97 11.41
N ALA A 80 -0.71 -2.20 11.34
CA ALA A 80 -0.40 -2.83 10.07
C ALA A 80 -1.64 -2.96 9.17
N LYS A 81 -1.45 -2.73 7.87
CA LYS A 81 -2.50 -2.78 6.85
C LYS A 81 -2.07 -3.66 5.69
N THR A 82 -2.98 -4.51 5.24
CA THR A 82 -2.81 -5.28 4.01
C THR A 82 -3.62 -4.64 2.90
N LEU A 83 -2.94 -4.23 1.84
CA LEU A 83 -3.53 -3.63 0.64
C LEU A 83 -3.49 -4.67 -0.47
N LYS A 84 -4.66 -5.07 -0.99
CA LYS A 84 -4.76 -6.05 -2.08
C LYS A 84 -5.48 -5.45 -3.26
N VAL A 85 -4.97 -5.68 -4.46
CA VAL A 85 -5.56 -5.20 -5.71
C VAL A 85 -5.45 -6.24 -6.81
N SER A 86 -6.42 -6.25 -7.71
CA SER A 86 -6.26 -6.81 -9.06
C SER A 86 -5.76 -5.68 -9.96
N PRO A 87 -4.49 -5.70 -10.37
CA PRO A 87 -3.88 -4.54 -11.00
C PRO A 87 -4.35 -4.36 -12.45
N SER A 88 -4.41 -3.11 -12.89
CA SER A 88 -4.69 -2.72 -14.27
C SER A 88 -3.50 -1.96 -14.87
N ALA A 89 -3.43 -1.89 -16.19
CA ALA A 89 -2.36 -1.16 -16.88
C ALA A 89 -2.40 0.35 -16.57
N PRO A 90 -1.24 1.03 -16.46
CA PRO A 90 0.12 0.51 -16.67
C PRO A 90 0.78 -0.07 -15.40
N SER A 91 0.13 0.04 -14.24
CA SER A 91 0.67 -0.36 -12.94
C SER A 91 -0.44 -0.62 -11.94
N GLY A 92 -0.24 -1.57 -11.03
CA GLY A 92 -1.10 -1.72 -9.86
C GLY A 92 -0.75 -0.69 -8.80
N ALA A 93 -1.76 -0.06 -8.22
CA ALA A 93 -1.58 0.92 -7.15
C ALA A 93 -2.63 0.76 -6.06
N SER A 94 -2.26 1.11 -4.84
CA SER A 94 -3.17 1.20 -3.70
C SER A 94 -2.66 2.29 -2.74
N SER A 95 -3.46 2.58 -1.71
CA SER A 95 -3.07 3.56 -0.70
C SER A 95 -3.71 3.26 0.63
N CYS A 96 -3.10 3.76 1.70
CA CYS A 96 -3.71 3.74 3.02
C CYS A 96 -3.37 4.97 3.83
N ASN A 97 -4.30 5.39 4.68
CA ASN A 97 -4.05 6.44 5.66
C ASN A 97 -3.40 5.83 6.90
N LEU A 98 -2.31 6.45 7.36
CA LEU A 98 -1.62 6.10 8.60
C LEU A 98 -1.65 7.31 9.53
N PRO A 99 -1.77 7.11 10.86
CA PRO A 99 -1.57 8.19 11.82
C PRO A 99 -0.20 8.82 11.63
N ILE A 100 -0.09 10.12 11.93
CA ILE A 100 1.21 10.80 11.92
C ILE A 100 2.15 10.09 12.91
N PRO A 101 3.39 9.73 12.51
CA PRO A 101 4.33 9.05 13.39
C PRO A 101 4.56 9.85 14.68
N SER A 102 4.46 9.18 15.83
CA SER A 102 4.79 9.76 17.13
C SER A 102 6.25 9.51 17.48
N GLY A 103 6.93 10.51 18.03
CA GLY A 103 8.33 10.38 18.46
C GLY A 103 9.36 10.41 17.33
N SER A 104 10.52 9.79 17.56
CA SER A 104 11.68 9.86 16.67
C SER A 104 11.64 8.86 15.49
N THR A 105 10.86 7.79 15.60
CA THR A 105 10.75 6.77 14.54
C THR A 105 9.71 7.18 13.51
N LYS A 106 10.15 7.41 12.28
CA LYS A 106 9.31 7.87 11.16
C LYS A 106 9.47 6.97 9.93
N THR A 107 9.43 5.66 10.15
CA THR A 107 9.64 4.66 9.10
C THR A 107 8.49 3.68 9.04
N VAL A 108 8.23 3.17 7.85
CA VAL A 108 7.29 2.08 7.60
C VAL A 108 8.03 0.92 6.94
N THR A 109 7.69 -0.30 7.33
CA THR A 109 8.14 -1.51 6.67
C THR A 109 7.05 -1.98 5.71
N VAL A 110 7.36 -2.11 4.43
CA VAL A 110 6.41 -2.54 3.39
C VAL A 110 6.91 -3.81 2.72
N THR A 111 6.09 -4.85 2.76
CA THR A 111 6.33 -6.11 2.04
C THR A 111 5.38 -6.23 0.87
N ILE A 112 5.89 -6.31 -0.36
CA ILE A 112 5.11 -6.60 -1.57
C ILE A 112 5.16 -8.10 -1.87
N SER A 113 4.05 -8.66 -2.35
CA SER A 113 3.96 -10.00 -2.95
C SER A 113 2.72 -10.05 -3.87
N GLY A 114 2.42 -11.21 -4.46
CA GLY A 114 1.21 -11.35 -5.25
C GLY A 114 1.15 -12.64 -6.06
N LYS A 115 0.31 -12.62 -7.10
CA LYS A 115 0.06 -13.76 -7.99
C LYS A 115 0.09 -13.30 -9.43
N ALA A 116 0.56 -14.18 -10.30
CA ALA A 116 0.62 -13.95 -11.72
C ALA A 116 0.28 -15.22 -12.50
N SER A 117 -0.02 -15.04 -13.77
CA SER A 117 -0.25 -16.13 -14.71
C SER A 117 0.30 -15.78 -16.08
N THR A 118 0.44 -16.79 -16.93
CA THR A 118 0.68 -16.60 -18.36
C THR A 118 -0.09 -17.64 -19.15
N GLN A 119 -0.49 -17.29 -20.36
CA GLN A 119 -1.05 -18.23 -21.32
C GLN A 119 0.01 -19.11 -22.00
N GLY A 120 1.28 -18.93 -21.64
CA GLY A 120 2.39 -19.60 -22.32
C GLY A 120 2.66 -18.99 -23.70
N GLY A 121 3.36 -19.74 -24.54
CA GLY A 121 3.76 -19.29 -25.88
C GLY A 121 5.07 -19.91 -26.31
N ASP A 122 5.69 -19.33 -27.33
CA ASP A 122 7.05 -19.67 -27.73
C ASP A 122 8.05 -18.72 -27.07
N LEU A 123 9.01 -19.28 -26.33
CA LEU A 123 10.14 -18.55 -25.77
C LEU A 123 11.43 -19.14 -26.35
N ASN A 124 12.08 -18.40 -27.25
CA ASN A 124 13.32 -18.84 -27.90
C ASN A 124 13.24 -20.24 -28.54
N GLY A 125 12.11 -20.58 -29.18
CA GLY A 125 11.88 -21.88 -29.82
C GLY A 125 11.43 -23.00 -28.88
N PHE A 126 11.22 -22.70 -27.59
CA PHE A 126 10.65 -23.62 -26.62
C PHE A 126 9.17 -23.33 -26.40
N THR A 127 8.33 -24.36 -26.54
CA THR A 127 6.91 -24.29 -26.19
C THR A 127 6.75 -24.22 -24.67
N VAL A 128 6.22 -23.11 -24.19
CA VAL A 128 5.87 -22.90 -22.78
C VAL A 128 4.37 -23.05 -22.61
N ALA A 129 3.96 -23.91 -21.67
CA ALA A 129 2.56 -24.12 -21.33
C ALA A 129 2.00 -22.97 -20.47
N PRO A 130 0.67 -22.77 -20.46
CA PRO A 130 0.02 -21.89 -19.50
C PRO A 130 0.39 -22.27 -18.06
N GLN A 131 0.65 -21.27 -17.21
CA GLN A 131 1.00 -21.49 -15.81
C GLN A 131 0.48 -20.38 -14.91
N ASN A 132 0.19 -20.73 -13.66
CA ASN A 132 -0.11 -19.81 -12.57
C ASN A 132 0.99 -19.92 -11.53
N PHE A 133 1.42 -18.80 -10.98
CA PHE A 133 2.54 -18.78 -10.03
C PHE A 133 2.46 -17.58 -9.08
N ILE A 134 3.27 -17.64 -8.03
CA ILE A 134 3.37 -16.60 -7.01
C ILE A 134 4.48 -15.62 -7.42
N ILE A 135 4.19 -14.33 -7.25
CA ILE A 135 5.21 -13.27 -7.39
C ILE A 135 6.12 -13.34 -6.17
N GLY A 136 7.43 -13.19 -6.38
CA GLY A 136 8.40 -13.09 -5.29
C GLY A 136 8.06 -11.96 -4.31
N SER A 137 8.68 -11.98 -3.15
CA SER A 137 8.48 -10.96 -2.14
C SER A 137 9.69 -10.04 -2.02
N ASP A 138 9.42 -8.75 -1.85
CA ASP A 138 10.43 -7.76 -1.45
C ASP A 138 9.93 -7.01 -0.22
N THR A 139 10.82 -6.78 0.75
CA THR A 139 10.50 -6.08 2.00
C THR A 139 11.45 -4.91 2.17
N GLN A 140 10.88 -3.72 2.30
CA GLN A 140 11.64 -2.48 2.41
C GLN A 140 11.23 -1.71 3.65
N LYS A 141 12.23 -1.17 4.34
CA LYS A 141 12.04 -0.21 5.42
C LYS A 141 12.43 1.17 4.93
N VAL A 142 11.50 2.10 5.03
CA VAL A 142 11.56 3.37 4.30
C VAL A 142 11.04 4.51 5.17
N GLY A 143 11.58 5.70 4.95
CA GLY A 143 11.12 6.92 5.60
C GLY A 143 9.67 7.24 5.21
N PHE A 144 8.90 7.71 6.18
CA PHE A 144 7.56 8.23 6.00
C PHE A 144 7.53 9.65 6.59
N HIS A 145 7.74 10.63 5.71
CA HIS A 145 7.98 12.02 6.06
C HIS A 145 6.74 12.90 5.82
N GLY A 146 5.74 12.36 5.14
CA GLY A 146 4.39 12.92 5.02
C GLY A 146 4.25 14.00 3.94
N PRO A 147 3.08 14.62 3.80
CA PRO A 147 1.77 14.05 4.07
C PRO A 147 1.36 12.97 3.05
N ASN A 148 2.02 12.94 1.89
CA ASN A 148 1.75 12.04 0.77
C ASN A 148 3.08 11.49 0.25
N ASP A 149 3.43 10.27 0.67
CA ASP A 149 4.62 9.56 0.17
C ASP A 149 4.19 8.43 -0.76
N ARG A 150 4.87 8.29 -1.91
CA ARG A 150 4.65 7.17 -2.84
C ARG A 150 5.86 6.26 -2.90
N MET A 151 5.61 4.96 -2.75
CA MET A 151 6.61 3.91 -2.85
C MET A 151 6.38 3.08 -4.10
N GLY A 152 7.45 2.88 -4.87
CA GLY A 152 7.41 2.18 -6.14
C GLY A 152 8.19 0.86 -6.13
N TRP A 153 7.67 -0.14 -6.83
CA TRP A 153 8.39 -1.36 -7.18
C TRP A 153 8.39 -1.57 -8.70
N LEU A 154 9.56 -1.95 -9.23
CA LEU A 154 9.69 -2.49 -10.57
C LEU A 154 9.44 -4.01 -10.52
N LEU A 155 8.56 -4.52 -11.37
CA LEU A 155 8.26 -5.94 -11.51
C LEU A 155 9.11 -6.51 -12.65
N GLN A 156 10.13 -7.28 -12.31
CA GLN A 156 11.04 -7.88 -13.28
C GLN A 156 10.66 -9.34 -13.51
N VAL A 157 10.44 -9.72 -14.77
CA VAL A 157 10.15 -11.11 -15.14
C VAL A 157 11.46 -11.84 -15.39
N GLY A 158 11.59 -13.03 -14.81
CA GLY A 158 12.63 -13.99 -15.13
C GLY A 158 12.04 -15.39 -15.31
N TYR A 159 12.91 -16.35 -15.56
CA TYR A 159 12.55 -17.76 -15.50
C TYR A 159 13.72 -18.60 -15.04
N VAL A 160 13.40 -19.80 -14.56
CA VAL A 160 14.35 -20.88 -14.30
C VAL A 160 13.87 -22.13 -15.03
N THR A 161 14.79 -23.03 -15.35
CA THR A 161 14.46 -24.39 -15.77
C THR A 161 14.48 -25.31 -14.56
N ASP A 162 13.43 -26.09 -14.37
CA ASP A 162 13.38 -27.09 -13.31
C ASP A 162 14.23 -28.33 -13.63
N GLN A 163 14.22 -29.32 -12.75
CA GLN A 163 14.96 -30.58 -12.91
C GLN A 163 14.51 -31.42 -14.11
N THR A 164 13.35 -31.10 -14.69
CA THR A 164 12.80 -31.74 -15.89
C THR A 164 12.92 -30.88 -17.14
N SER A 165 13.69 -29.78 -17.08
CA SER A 165 13.87 -28.81 -18.17
C SER A 165 12.60 -28.05 -18.56
N VAL A 166 11.63 -27.93 -17.65
CA VAL A 166 10.43 -27.10 -17.85
C VAL A 166 10.74 -25.66 -17.41
N ILE A 167 10.32 -24.70 -18.25
CA ILE A 167 10.46 -23.27 -17.98
C ILE A 167 9.41 -22.83 -16.95
N ILE A 168 9.88 -22.35 -15.80
CA ILE A 168 9.06 -21.81 -14.71
C ILE A 168 9.33 -20.32 -14.60
N PHE A 169 8.28 -19.50 -14.77
CA PHE A 169 8.42 -18.05 -14.64
C PHE A 169 8.45 -17.62 -13.19
N ASN A 170 9.17 -16.54 -12.94
CA ASN A 170 9.13 -15.81 -11.69
C ASN A 170 9.01 -14.31 -11.98
N VAL A 171 8.28 -13.61 -11.13
CA VAL A 171 8.28 -12.13 -11.11
C VAL A 171 8.95 -11.72 -9.81
N VAL A 172 9.97 -10.87 -9.90
CA VAL A 172 10.71 -10.34 -8.76
C VAL A 172 10.39 -8.85 -8.64
N PRO A 173 9.70 -8.44 -7.57
CA PRO A 173 9.59 -7.03 -7.24
C PRO A 173 10.94 -6.50 -6.77
N THR A 174 11.35 -5.36 -7.31
CA THR A 174 12.57 -4.65 -6.90
C THR A 174 12.18 -3.22 -6.53
N PHE A 175 12.55 -2.79 -5.33
CA PHE A 175 12.26 -1.44 -4.87
C PHE A 175 12.84 -0.38 -5.81
N ALA A 176 11.99 0.53 -6.28
CA ALA A 176 12.34 1.58 -7.24
C ALA A 176 12.53 2.94 -6.58
N GLY A 177 12.21 3.09 -5.29
CA GLY A 177 12.40 4.32 -4.53
C GLY A 177 11.11 4.92 -3.97
N ILE A 178 11.27 6.12 -3.41
CA ILE A 178 10.20 6.94 -2.85
C ILE A 178 10.16 8.25 -3.64
N THR A 179 8.96 8.72 -3.95
CA THR A 179 8.73 10.05 -4.52
C THR A 179 7.62 10.75 -3.75
N ASP A 180 7.71 12.07 -3.64
CA ASP A 180 6.58 12.88 -3.19
C ASP A 180 5.42 12.66 -4.17
N ALA A 181 4.22 12.37 -3.64
CA ALA A 181 3.06 11.98 -4.44
C ALA A 181 2.20 13.17 -4.88
#